data_AF-A0A1I9GCY1-F1
#
_entry.id   AF-A0A1I9GCY1-F1
#
_cell.length_a   1.000
_cell.length_b   1.000
_cell.length_c   1.000
_cell.angle_alpha   90.00
_cell.angle_beta   90.00
_cell.angle_gamma   90.00
#
_symmetry.space_group_name_H-M   'P 1'
#
loop_
_entity.id
_entity.type
_entity.pdbx_description
1 polymer ?
#
loop_
_entity_poly.entity_id
_entity_poly.type
_entity_poly.pdbx_seq_one_letter_code
_entity_poly.pdbx_strand_id
1 'polypeptide(L)'
;MSSVAILFLAIDRFIAVRSPLKYRTARSTPFIALAIGTGFTYSTLFVIAGFLFANDNLVEPCDQTMAYSPILMEIWNYGSVSIAMAVFIINVIDYYLLRNVGKQREIRTLLVHKIRKMKNYDNIC
;
A
#
# COMPACT_ATOMS: atom_id res chain seq x y z
N MET A 1 12.17 -3.73 6.34
CA MET A 1 10.90 -3.98 7.07
C MET A 1 9.79 -3.00 6.71
N SER A 2 9.85 -1.73 7.12
CA SER A 2 8.70 -0.80 7.09
C SER A 2 8.19 -0.48 5.68
N SER A 3 9.08 -0.21 4.72
CA SER A 3 8.70 0.16 3.35
C SER A 3 7.93 -0.96 2.63
N VAL A 4 8.35 -2.21 2.84
CA VAL A 4 7.68 -3.39 2.26
C VAL A 4 6.28 -3.54 2.84
N ALA A 5 6.13 -3.42 4.17
CA ALA A 5 4.82 -3.48 4.80
C ALA A 5 3.86 -2.38 4.30
N ILE A 6 4.36 -1.14 4.14
CA ILE A 6 3.57 -0.03 3.61
C ILE A 6 3.16 -0.29 2.15
N LEU A 7 4.01 -0.94 1.35
CA LEU A 7 3.65 -1.36 -0.01
C LEU A 7 2.53 -2.39 -0.03
N PHE A 8 2.60 -3.42 0.83
CA PHE A 8 1.51 -4.38 0.96
C PHE A 8 0.21 -3.73 1.44
N LEU A 9 0.26 -2.77 2.37
CA LEU A 9 -0.91 -2.01 2.79
C LEU A 9 -1.51 -1.18 1.63
N ALA A 10 -0.68 -0.56 0.80
CA ALA A 10 -1.16 0.17 -0.38
C ALA A 10 -1.84 -0.78 -1.38
N ILE A 11 -1.25 -1.95 -1.65
CA ILE A 11 -1.83 -2.96 -2.54
C ILE A 11 -3.14 -3.50 -1.98
N ASP A 12 -3.19 -3.81 -0.69
CA ASP A 12 -4.41 -4.30 -0.02
C ASP A 12 -5.57 -3.31 -0.20
N ARG A 13 -5.29 -2.03 0.03
CA ARG A 13 -6.26 -0.95 -0.14
C ARG A 13 -6.71 -0.82 -1.59
N PHE A 14 -5.79 -0.93 -2.55
CA PHE A 14 -6.12 -0.93 -3.97
C PHE A 14 -7.05 -2.06 -4.38
N ILE A 15 -6.82 -3.27 -3.88
CA ILE A 15 -7.70 -4.43 -4.12
C ILE A 15 -9.08 -4.18 -3.49
N ALA A 16 -9.13 -3.65 -2.27
CA ALA A 16 -10.38 -3.35 -1.58
C ALA A 16 -11.24 -2.32 -2.33
N VAL A 17 -10.62 -1.29 -2.90
CA VAL A 17 -11.31 -0.25 -3.69
C VAL A 17 -11.80 -0.80 -5.03
N ARG A 18 -10.97 -1.58 -5.72
CA ARG A 18 -11.31 -2.09 -7.07
C ARG A 18 -12.33 -3.21 -7.04
N SER A 19 -12.37 -4.01 -5.98
CA SER A 19 -13.24 -5.20 -5.91
C SER A 19 -13.75 -5.46 -4.49
N PRO A 20 -14.63 -4.59 -3.95
CA PRO A 20 -15.05 -4.65 -2.55
C PRO A 20 -15.79 -5.95 -2.18
N LEU A 21 -16.58 -6.52 -3.11
CA LEU A 21 -17.29 -7.78 -2.87
C LEU A 21 -16.34 -8.97 -2.84
N LYS A 22 -15.36 -9.02 -3.75
CA LYS A 22 -14.36 -10.09 -3.80
C LYS A 22 -13.39 -10.00 -2.63
N TYR A 23 -13.02 -8.78 -2.24
CA TYR A 23 -12.17 -8.51 -1.09
C TYR A 23 -12.84 -8.96 0.22
N ARG A 24 -14.15 -8.73 0.39
CA ARG A 24 -14.91 -9.19 1.56
C ARG A 24 -14.96 -10.72 1.69
N THR A 25 -14.98 -11.43 0.57
CA THR A 25 -15.02 -12.90 0.55
C THR A 25 -13.62 -13.53 0.57
N ALA A 26 -12.59 -12.77 0.18
CA ALA A 26 -11.21 -13.23 0.22
C ALA A 26 -10.72 -13.31 1.67
N ARG A 27 -10.03 -14.41 2.00
CA ARG A 27 -9.37 -14.56 3.29
C ARG A 27 -8.13 -13.65 3.28
N SER A 28 -8.03 -12.71 4.22
CA SER A 28 -6.88 -11.80 4.35
C SER A 28 -5.61 -12.47 4.90
N THR A 29 -5.76 -13.63 5.55
CA THR A 29 -4.66 -14.39 6.16
C THR A 29 -3.49 -14.71 5.23
N PRO A 30 -3.68 -15.30 4.02
CA PRO A 30 -2.58 -15.56 3.11
C PRO A 30 -1.87 -14.29 2.64
N PHE A 31 -2.59 -13.19 2.46
CA PHE A 31 -2.00 -11.91 2.06
C PHE A 31 -1.10 -11.35 3.17
N ILE A 32 -1.59 -11.38 4.41
CA ILE A 32 -0.81 -10.95 5.59
C ILE A 32 0.42 -11.84 5.77
N ALA A 33 0.28 -13.17 5.62
CA ALA A 33 1.39 -14.10 5.70
C ALA A 33 2.46 -13.82 4.63
N LEU A 34 2.05 -13.50 3.41
CA LEU A 34 2.97 -13.08 2.34
C LEU A 34 3.67 -11.76 2.67
N ALA A 35 2.95 -10.76 3.20
CA ALA A 35 3.53 -9.48 3.58
C ALA A 35 4.59 -9.63 4.68
N ILE A 36 4.28 -10.42 5.73
CA ILE A 36 5.22 -10.70 6.81
C ILE A 36 6.40 -11.53 6.30
N GLY A 37 6.12 -12.60 5.55
CA GLY A 37 7.14 -13.49 5.02
C GLY A 37 8.14 -12.76 4.13
N THR A 38 7.65 -11.93 3.20
CA THR A 38 8.51 -11.13 2.31
C THR A 38 9.27 -10.04 3.05
N GLY A 39 8.64 -9.36 4.02
CA GLY A 39 9.32 -8.36 4.86
C GLY A 39 10.45 -8.99 5.69
N PHE A 40 10.21 -10.17 6.24
CA PHE A 40 11.20 -10.94 6.99
C PHE A 40 12.35 -11.40 6.09
N THR A 41 12.06 -12.08 4.97
CA THR A 41 13.11 -12.58 4.07
C THR A 41 13.94 -11.45 3.49
N TYR A 42 13.33 -10.35 3.05
CA TYR A 42 14.05 -9.17 2.55
C TYR A 42 15.04 -8.63 3.59
N SER A 43 14.58 -8.47 4.83
CA SER A 43 15.42 -7.87 5.88
C SER A 43 16.52 -8.83 6.32
N THR A 44 16.23 -10.13 6.45
CA THR A 44 17.24 -11.14 6.81
C THR A 44 18.33 -11.25 5.75
N LEU A 45 17.97 -11.23 4.46
CA LEU A 45 18.95 -11.24 3.38
C LEU A 45 19.89 -10.03 3.43
N PHE A 46 19.35 -8.84 3.70
CA PHE A 46 20.16 -7.63 3.83
C PHE A 46 21.05 -7.64 5.07
N VAL A 47 20.58 -8.18 6.19
CA VAL A 47 21.41 -8.36 7.39
C VAL A 47 22.57 -9.31 7.09
N ILE A 48 22.30 -10.46 6.47
CA ILE A 48 23.34 -11.44 6.10
C ILE A 48 24.33 -10.82 5.11
N ALA A 49 23.85 -10.12 4.08
CA ALA A 49 24.70 -9.41 3.13
C ALA A 49 25.55 -8.33 3.84
N GLY A 50 24.98 -7.63 4.80
CA GLY A 50 25.71 -6.66 5.63
C GLY A 50 26.89 -7.26 6.37
N PHE A 51 26.75 -8.47 6.92
CA PHE A 51 27.85 -9.19 7.56
C PHE A 51 28.90 -9.69 6.55
N LEU A 52 28.47 -10.21 5.39
CA LEU A 52 29.38 -10.76 4.39
C LEU A 52 30.21 -9.68 3.67
N PHE A 53 29.62 -8.50 3.46
CA PHE A 53 30.24 -7.38 2.77
C PHE A 53 30.62 -6.25 3.73
N ALA A 54 30.77 -6.56 5.02
CA ALA A 54 31.28 -5.62 6.01
C ALA A 54 32.72 -5.20 5.62
N ASN A 55 33.00 -3.91 5.75
CA ASN A 55 34.30 -3.35 5.40
C ASN A 55 35.02 -2.90 6.67
N ASP A 56 36.28 -3.31 6.86
CA ASP A 56 37.05 -3.07 8.09
C ASP A 56 37.61 -1.63 8.20
N ASN A 57 37.20 -0.73 7.30
CA ASN A 57 37.57 0.66 7.40
C ASN A 57 36.87 1.30 8.61
N LEU A 58 37.63 1.97 9.47
CA LEU A 58 37.08 2.74 10.59
C LEU A 58 36.28 3.92 10.05
N VAL A 59 35.00 3.69 9.79
CA VAL A 59 33.99 4.73 9.60
C VAL A 59 33.22 4.80 10.91
N GLU A 60 33.27 5.95 11.58
CA GLU A 60 32.50 6.17 12.80
C GLU A 60 31.00 6.16 12.44
N PRO A 61 30.23 5.14 12.87
CA PRO A 61 28.87 4.98 12.39
C PRO A 61 27.94 5.95 13.13
N CYS A 62 27.52 7.02 12.46
CA CYS A 62 26.54 7.98 12.99
C CYS A 62 25.07 7.52 12.85
N ASP A 63 24.82 6.48 12.05
CA ASP A 63 23.51 5.83 11.83
C ASP A 63 23.70 4.34 11.53
N GLN A 64 22.73 3.52 11.93
CA GLN A 64 22.74 2.06 11.82
C GLN A 64 22.87 1.59 10.37
N THR A 65 22.29 2.34 9.42
CA THR A 65 22.33 2.00 7.99
C THR A 65 23.64 2.40 7.31
N MET A 66 24.44 3.29 7.93
CA MET A 66 25.76 3.68 7.42
C MET A 66 26.87 2.71 7.84
N ALA A 67 26.55 1.71 8.68
CA ALA A 67 27.47 0.61 8.99
C ALA A 67 27.62 -0.38 7.81
N TYR A 68 26.76 -0.29 6.80
CA TYR A 68 26.90 -1.08 5.57
C TYR A 68 28.00 -0.53 4.66
N SER A 69 28.60 -1.42 3.87
CA SER A 69 29.50 -0.99 2.80
C SER A 69 28.78 -0.07 1.81
N PRO A 70 29.49 0.85 1.13
CA PRO A 70 28.89 1.87 0.27
C PRO A 70 28.02 1.28 -0.84
N ILE A 71 28.42 0.13 -1.40
CA ILE A 71 27.66 -0.59 -2.43
C ILE A 71 26.32 -1.09 -1.88
N LEU A 72 26.33 -1.71 -0.70
CA LEU A 72 25.12 -2.26 -0.11
C LEU A 72 24.16 -1.13 0.32
N MET A 73 24.71 -0.02 0.80
CA MET A 73 23.94 1.18 1.13
C MET A 73 23.28 1.81 -0.12
N GLU A 74 23.99 1.89 -1.24
CA GLU A 74 23.43 2.38 -2.51
C GLU A 74 22.25 1.52 -2.97
N ILE A 75 22.41 0.19 -2.95
CA ILE A 75 21.36 -0.77 -3.32
C ILE A 75 20.15 -0.62 -2.39
N TRP A 76 20.37 -0.51 -1.08
CA TRP A 76 19.31 -0.33 -0.10
C TRP A 76 18.54 0.98 -0.33
N ASN A 77 19.25 2.08 -0.56
CA ASN A 77 18.66 3.40 -0.80
C ASN A 77 17.85 3.41 -2.09
N TYR A 78 18.41 2.91 -3.19
CA TYR A 78 17.71 2.82 -4.46
C TYR A 78 16.46 1.94 -4.37
N GLY A 79 16.55 0.79 -3.69
CA GLY A 79 15.41 -0.08 -3.43
C GLY A 79 14.33 0.60 -2.58
N SER A 80 14.73 1.30 -1.52
CA SER A 80 13.81 2.00 -0.62
C SER A 80 13.05 3.13 -1.33
N VAL A 81 13.76 3.93 -2.13
CA VAL A 81 13.14 5.01 -2.93
C VAL A 81 12.20 4.44 -3.99
N SER A 82 12.60 3.35 -4.65
CA SER A 82 11.75 2.67 -5.64
C SER A 82 10.44 2.17 -5.04
N ILE A 83 10.50 1.56 -3.85
CA ILE A 83 9.30 1.13 -3.12
C ILE A 83 8.44 2.34 -2.75
N ALA A 84 9.03 3.41 -2.22
CA ALA A 84 8.30 4.62 -1.85
C ALA A 84 7.56 5.25 -3.05
N MET A 85 8.21 5.30 -4.22
CA MET A 85 7.58 5.77 -5.45
C MET A 85 6.40 4.88 -5.88
N ALA A 86 6.53 3.56 -5.79
CA ALA A 86 5.44 2.63 -6.08
C ALA A 86 4.25 2.85 -5.12
N VAL A 87 4.51 3.00 -3.82
CA VAL A 87 3.49 3.32 -2.82
C VAL A 87 2.77 4.62 -3.16
N PHE A 88 3.51 5.66 -3.50
CA PHE A 88 2.92 6.96 -3.87
C PHE A 88 1.98 6.82 -5.07
N ILE A 89 2.43 6.17 -6.14
CA ILE A 89 1.64 5.95 -7.36
C ILE A 89 0.35 5.19 -7.05
N ILE A 90 0.43 4.08 -6.31
CA ILE A 90 -0.75 3.27 -5.93
C ILE A 90 -1.74 4.12 -5.12
N ASN A 91 -1.26 4.88 -4.13
CA ASN A 91 -2.13 5.72 -3.30
C ASN A 91 -2.81 6.83 -4.11
N VAL A 92 -2.13 7.42 -5.10
CA VAL A 92 -2.73 8.41 -6.01
C VAL A 92 -3.86 7.77 -6.81
N ILE A 93 -3.62 6.58 -7.39
CA ILE A 93 -4.65 5.85 -8.14
C ILE A 93 -5.84 5.50 -7.23
N ASP A 94 -5.59 5.01 -6.03
CA ASP A 94 -6.61 4.70 -5.03
C ASP A 94 -7.47 5.91 -4.69
N TYR A 95 -6.83 7.07 -4.46
CA TYR A 95 -7.54 8.31 -4.20
C TYR A 95 -8.48 8.68 -5.33
N TYR A 96 -8.03 8.59 -6.59
CA TYR A 96 -8.88 8.87 -7.75
C TYR A 96 -10.04 7.88 -7.89
N LEU A 97 -9.79 6.59 -7.69
CA LEU A 97 -10.83 5.56 -7.73
C LEU A 97 -11.89 5.79 -6.64
N LEU A 98 -11.45 6.05 -5.41
CA LEU A 98 -12.33 6.37 -4.28
C LEU A 98 -13.16 7.63 -4.55
N ARG A 99 -12.55 8.68 -5.09
CA ARG A 99 -13.25 9.92 -5.43
C ARG A 99 -14.33 9.69 -6.48
N ASN A 100 -14.05 8.85 -7.48
CA ASN A 100 -15.03 8.52 -8.52
C ASN A 100 -16.20 7.69 -7.98
N VAL A 101 -15.92 6.70 -7.13
CA VAL A 101 -16.97 5.92 -6.45
C VAL A 101 -17.81 6.80 -5.52
N GLY A 102 -17.19 7.74 -4.81
CA GLY A 102 -17.89 8.72 -3.96
C GLY A 102 -18.88 9.56 -4.76
N LYS A 103 -18.45 10.14 -5.89
CA LYS A 103 -19.32 10.91 -6.79
C LYS A 103 -20.51 10.09 -7.31
N GLN A 104 -20.27 8.84 -7.72
CA GLN A 104 -21.34 7.96 -8.21
C GLN A 104 -22.39 7.66 -7.11
N ARG A 105 -21.94 7.49 -5.86
CA ARG A 105 -22.82 7.25 -4.71
C ARG A 105 -23.71 8.46 -4.41
N GLU A 106 -23.17 9.67 -4.53
CA GLU A 106 -23.93 10.92 -4.35
C GLU A 106 -25.04 11.05 -5.40
N ILE A 107 -24.71 10.90 -6.70
CA ILE A 107 -25.68 10.95 -7.80
C ILE A 107 -26.79 9.92 -7.59
N ARG A 108 -26.42 8.69 -7.21
CA ARG A 108 -27.40 7.62 -6.94
C ARG A 108 -28.36 8.00 -5.81
N THR A 109 -27.86 8.60 -4.74
CA THR A 109 -28.67 9.03 -3.60
C THR A 109 -29.66 10.13 -3.99
N LEU A 110 -29.20 11.12 -4.78
CA LEU A 110 -30.05 12.19 -5.29
C LEU A 110 -31.16 11.67 -6.21
N LEU A 111 -30.84 10.72 -7.10
CA LEU A 111 -31.82 10.08 -7.98
C LEU A 111 -32.87 9.31 -7.18
N VAL A 112 -32.46 8.52 -6.17
CA VAL A 112 -33.39 7.78 -5.30
C VAL A 112 -34.32 8.75 -4.54
N HIS A 113 -33.78 9.86 -4.03
CA HIS A 113 -34.59 10.88 -3.35
C HIS A 113 -35.60 11.55 -4.30
N LYS A 114 -35.19 11.86 -5.54
CA LYS A 114 -36.07 12.45 -6.57
C LYS A 114 -37.20 11.49 -6.96
N ILE A 115 -36.90 10.21 -7.18
CA ILE A 115 -37.92 9.18 -7.49
C ILE A 115 -38.90 9.03 -6.33
N ARG A 116 -38.40 9.00 -5.08
CA ARG A 116 -39.26 8.90 -3.90
C ARG A 116 -40.20 10.11 -3.76
N LYS A 117 -39.74 11.32 -4.08
CA LYS A 117 -40.61 12.51 -4.10
C LYS A 117 -41.70 12.42 -5.18
N MET A 118 -41.36 12.00 -6.40
CA MET A 118 -42.35 11.85 -7.48
C MET A 118 -43.43 10.82 -7.11
N LYS A 119 -43.02 9.65 -6.60
CA LYS A 119 -43.98 8.62 -6.17
C LYS A 119 -44.90 9.07 -5.03
N ASN A 120 -44.44 9.97 -4.17
CA ASN A 120 -45.28 10.51 -3.10
C ASN A 120 -46.30 11.53 -3.63
N TYR A 121 -45.95 12.30 -4.67
CA TYR A 121 -46.86 13.23 -5.32
C TYR A 121 -48.01 12.50 -6.04
N ASP A 122 -47.71 11.40 -6.73
CA ASP A 122 -48.72 10.59 -7.44
C ASP A 122 -49.70 9.86 -6.51
N ASN A 123 -49.40 9.73 -5.22
CA ASN A 123 -50.30 9.11 -4.23
C ASN A 123 -51.23 10.12 -3.53
N ILE A 124 -51.07 11.42 -3.80
CA ILE A 124 -51.85 12.50 -3.16
C ILE A 124 -52.95 13.04 -4.11
N CYS A 125 -52.85 12.77 -5.41
CA CYS A 125 -53.89 13.00 -6.41
C CYS A 125 -54.71 11.73 -6.64
#